data_AF-A0AAU2VPU1-F1
#
_entry.id   AF-A0AAU2VPU1-F1
#
_cell.length_a   1.000
_cell.length_b   1.000
_cell.length_c   1.000
_cell.angle_alpha   90.00
_cell.angle_beta   90.00
_cell.angle_gamma   90.00
#
_symmetry.space_group_name_H-M   'P 1'
#
loop_
_entity.id
_entity.type
_entity.pdbx_description
1 polymer ?
#
loop_
_entity_poly.entity_id
_entity_poly.type
_entity_poly.pdbx_seq_one_letter_code
_entity_poly.pdbx_strand_id
1 'polypeptide(L)'
;MSHHPSIRADEASDVKGCGPFPTVGAISRNTEGVARENGATGFSEGEISAIKKHVFDTEHPIEDYETGAVVTRKFDADAEIADAWIRLRSANSIPEDHVLLEHELAELNYLRNHPGSTYQEAHRVANETYNWQTKVPLMKREDFEGEW
;
A
#
# COMPACT_ATOMS: atom_id res chain seq x y z
N MET A 1 24.97 24.54 58.01
CA MET A 1 26.03 24.36 57.00
C MET A 1 25.88 22.95 56.45
N SER A 2 25.34 22.82 55.24
CA SER A 2 26.08 22.25 54.09
C SER A 2 26.10 20.72 54.09
N HIS A 3 25.66 19.95 53.10
CA HIS A 3 25.22 20.18 51.72
C HIS A 3 24.39 18.95 51.31
N HIS A 4 23.24 19.14 50.66
CA HIS A 4 22.67 18.14 49.73
C HIS A 4 23.40 18.27 48.40
N PRO A 5 23.72 17.18 47.69
CA PRO A 5 23.93 17.22 46.26
C PRO A 5 22.61 16.86 45.55
N SER A 6 22.09 17.85 44.84
CA SER A 6 21.29 17.67 43.63
C SER A 6 22.24 17.27 42.51
N ILE A 7 21.85 16.34 41.64
CA ILE A 7 21.88 16.51 40.17
C ILE A 7 21.17 15.31 39.51
N ARG A 8 20.30 15.68 38.56
CA ARG A 8 19.62 14.87 37.55
C ARG A 8 20.58 13.97 36.77
N ALA A 9 20.11 12.77 36.46
CA ALA A 9 20.41 12.11 35.19
C ALA A 9 19.07 11.76 34.52
N ASP A 10 18.61 12.68 33.67
CA ASP A 10 17.88 12.31 32.46
C ASP A 10 18.86 11.55 31.58
N GLU A 11 18.61 10.29 31.26
CA GLU A 11 19.00 9.66 29.99
C GLU A 11 18.05 8.51 29.65
N ALA A 12 17.04 8.87 28.85
CA ALA A 12 16.63 8.16 27.64
C ALA A 12 16.65 6.62 27.68
N SER A 13 15.57 6.02 28.17
CA SER A 13 14.92 4.96 27.40
C SER A 13 13.71 5.58 26.73
N ASP A 14 14.02 6.18 25.59
CA ASP A 14 13.09 6.77 24.65
C ASP A 14 12.10 5.69 24.21
N VAL A 15 10.98 5.56 24.93
CA VAL A 15 9.77 4.92 24.43
C VAL A 15 9.16 5.85 23.37
N LYS A 16 9.95 6.19 22.34
CA LYS A 16 9.51 6.92 21.15
C LYS A 16 8.99 5.90 20.16
N GLY A 17 7.67 5.76 20.16
CA GLY A 17 6.99 4.96 19.16
C GLY A 17 5.50 4.79 19.36
N CYS A 18 4.85 5.60 20.20
CA CYS A 18 3.38 5.69 20.22
C CYS A 18 2.90 6.92 19.40
N GLY A 19 3.60 7.16 18.29
CA GLY A 19 3.12 7.90 17.11
C GLY A 19 3.14 6.92 15.92
N PRO A 20 2.49 7.21 14.79
CA PRO A 20 2.41 6.25 13.70
C PRO A 20 3.83 5.98 13.23
N PHE A 21 4.38 4.80 13.52
CA PHE A 21 5.53 4.33 12.74
C PHE A 21 5.14 4.53 11.27
N PRO A 22 5.94 5.24 10.47
CA PRO A 22 5.52 5.56 9.11
C PRO A 22 5.22 4.23 8.41
N THR A 23 3.94 4.02 8.05
CA THR A 23 3.43 2.79 7.44
C THR A 23 4.36 2.28 6.32
N VAL A 24 4.96 3.22 5.59
CA VAL A 24 5.95 2.98 4.53
C VAL A 24 7.16 2.18 5.01
N GLY A 25 7.85 2.62 6.05
CA GLY A 25 9.06 1.95 6.54
C GLY A 25 8.77 0.58 7.13
N ALA A 26 7.61 0.41 7.77
CA ALA A 26 7.18 -0.90 8.26
C ALA A 26 6.94 -1.89 7.11
N ILE A 27 6.20 -1.49 6.08
CA ILE A 27 5.91 -2.34 4.91
C ILE A 27 7.20 -2.68 4.15
N SER A 28 8.09 -1.71 3.95
CA SER A 28 9.37 -1.96 3.26
C SER A 28 10.20 -3.02 3.98
N ARG A 29 10.33 -2.93 5.32
CA ARG A 29 11.01 -3.98 6.11
C ARG A 29 10.29 -5.33 6.03
N ASN A 30 8.98 -5.34 6.18
CA ASN A 30 8.20 -6.59 6.16
C ASN A 30 8.25 -7.30 4.80
N THR A 31 8.59 -6.58 3.74
CA THR A 31 8.71 -7.14 2.39
C THR A 31 10.15 -7.35 1.95
N GLU A 32 11.16 -7.06 2.79
CA GLU A 32 12.58 -7.08 2.39
C GLU A 32 13.07 -8.41 1.82
N GLY A 33 12.45 -9.53 2.21
CA GLY A 33 12.78 -10.88 1.75
C GLY A 33 11.90 -11.41 0.61
N VAL A 34 10.97 -10.61 0.08
CA VAL A 34 10.04 -11.05 -0.96
C VAL A 34 10.74 -11.08 -2.31
N ALA A 35 10.87 -12.25 -2.92
CA ALA A 35 11.36 -12.37 -4.29
C ALA A 35 10.32 -11.80 -5.27
N ARG A 36 10.79 -10.98 -6.22
CA ARG A 36 9.95 -10.29 -7.21
C ARG A 36 10.18 -10.86 -8.61
N GLU A 37 9.17 -10.78 -9.48
CA GLU A 37 9.24 -11.37 -10.83
C GLU A 37 10.31 -10.75 -11.72
N ASN A 38 10.63 -9.47 -11.48
CA ASN A 38 11.72 -8.77 -12.16
C ASN A 38 13.13 -9.17 -11.67
N GLY A 39 13.23 -10.15 -10.77
CA GLY A 39 14.50 -10.62 -10.18
C GLY A 39 15.01 -9.78 -9.01
N ALA A 40 14.31 -8.72 -8.63
CA ALA A 40 14.61 -7.95 -7.42
C ALA A 40 14.13 -8.68 -6.16
N THR A 41 14.49 -8.12 -5.00
CA THR A 41 14.05 -8.63 -3.70
C THR A 41 13.59 -7.45 -2.85
N GLY A 42 12.35 -7.54 -2.38
CA GLY A 42 11.64 -6.55 -1.58
C GLY A 42 11.22 -5.27 -2.29
N PHE A 43 10.47 -4.47 -1.55
CA PHE A 43 10.00 -3.15 -1.98
C PHE A 43 10.66 -2.07 -1.14
N SER A 44 11.28 -1.10 -1.82
CA SER A 44 11.91 0.04 -1.18
C SER A 44 10.88 0.98 -0.54
N GLU A 45 11.28 1.74 0.48
CA GLU A 45 10.44 2.79 1.04
C GLU A 45 9.96 3.80 -0.02
N GLY A 46 10.79 4.06 -1.04
CA GLY A 46 10.44 4.92 -2.17
C GLY A 46 9.29 4.34 -3.00
N GLU A 47 9.35 3.05 -3.33
CA GLU A 47 8.26 2.35 -4.03
C GLU A 47 6.98 2.32 -3.19
N ILE A 48 7.06 1.92 -1.92
CA ILE A 48 5.89 1.87 -1.04
C ILE A 48 5.26 3.26 -0.85
N SER A 49 6.07 4.31 -0.70
CA SER A 49 5.58 5.68 -0.60
C SER A 49 4.89 6.13 -1.89
N ALA A 50 5.48 5.80 -3.05
CA ALA A 50 4.92 6.13 -4.35
C ALA A 50 3.59 5.40 -4.61
N ILE A 51 3.52 4.10 -4.30
CA ILE A 51 2.30 3.28 -4.40
C ILE A 51 1.22 3.81 -3.46
N LYS A 52 1.57 4.13 -2.20
CA LYS A 52 0.61 4.73 -1.25
C LYS A 52 0.00 6.01 -1.80
N LYS A 53 0.85 6.90 -2.32
CA LYS A 53 0.40 8.18 -2.88
C LYS A 53 -0.48 7.96 -4.11
N HIS A 54 -0.12 7.02 -4.98
CA HIS A 54 -0.87 6.64 -6.17
C HIS A 54 -2.29 6.19 -5.82
N VAL A 55 -2.41 5.28 -4.86
CA VAL A 55 -3.69 4.66 -4.44
C VAL A 55 -4.59 5.61 -3.64
N PHE A 56 -4.05 6.39 -2.70
CA PHE A 56 -4.89 7.11 -1.74
C PHE A 56 -4.99 8.62 -1.96
N ASP A 57 -4.00 9.23 -2.59
CA ASP A 57 -3.84 10.69 -2.58
C ASP A 57 -3.88 11.34 -3.96
N THR A 58 -3.50 10.59 -5.01
CA THR A 58 -3.34 11.12 -6.37
C THR A 58 -4.67 11.14 -7.11
N GLU A 59 -4.93 12.23 -7.82
CA GLU A 59 -6.03 12.29 -8.79
C GLU A 59 -5.55 11.78 -10.14
N HIS A 60 -6.40 11.00 -10.81
CA HIS A 60 -6.10 10.35 -12.08
C HIS A 60 -7.14 10.70 -13.13
N PRO A 61 -6.76 10.76 -14.42
CA PRO A 61 -7.70 10.81 -15.53
C PRO A 61 -8.47 9.48 -15.60
N ILE A 62 -9.73 9.49 -15.17
CA ILE A 62 -10.60 8.33 -15.11
C ILE A 62 -11.74 8.52 -16.11
N GLU A 63 -11.91 7.56 -17.01
CA GLU A 63 -13.09 7.51 -17.87
C GLU A 63 -14.33 7.17 -17.02
N ASP A 64 -15.34 8.03 -17.06
CA ASP A 64 -16.62 7.81 -16.42
C ASP A 64 -17.41 6.77 -17.22
N TYR A 65 -17.79 5.66 -16.58
CA TYR A 65 -18.45 4.55 -17.27
C TYR A 65 -19.86 4.89 -17.79
N GLU A 66 -20.54 5.87 -17.20
CA GLU A 66 -21.90 6.24 -17.60
C GLU A 66 -21.88 7.20 -18.80
N THR A 67 -20.93 8.13 -18.82
CA THR A 67 -20.87 9.23 -19.79
C THR A 67 -19.79 9.06 -20.85
N GLY A 68 -18.79 8.21 -20.61
CA GLY A 68 -17.58 8.08 -21.43
C GLY A 68 -16.63 9.28 -21.34
N ALA A 69 -16.92 10.25 -20.46
CA ALA A 69 -16.09 11.43 -20.29
C ALA A 69 -14.89 11.13 -19.38
N VAL A 70 -13.71 11.63 -19.73
CA VAL A 70 -12.53 11.54 -18.84
C VAL A 70 -12.58 12.67 -17.82
N VAL A 71 -12.62 12.31 -16.54
CA VAL A 71 -12.61 13.24 -15.40
C VAL A 71 -11.38 13.01 -14.54
N THR A 72 -10.78 14.08 -14.03
CA THR A 72 -9.66 13.96 -13.07
C THR A 72 -10.23 13.88 -11.65
N ARG A 73 -10.06 12.74 -10.99
CA ARG A 73 -10.54 12.51 -9.62
C ARG A 73 -9.69 11.47 -8.89
N LYS A 74 -9.83 11.40 -7.57
CA LYS A 74 -9.26 10.31 -6.76
C LYS A 74 -10.02 9.00 -7.01
N PHE A 75 -9.37 7.89 -6.67
CA PHE A 75 -10.04 6.59 -6.61
C PHE A 75 -11.11 6.56 -5.53
N ASP A 76 -12.13 5.74 -5.78
CA ASP A 76 -13.12 5.39 -4.78
C ASP A 76 -12.46 4.49 -3.71
N ALA A 77 -12.92 4.59 -2.46
CA ALA A 77 -12.34 3.83 -1.37
C ALA A 77 -12.65 2.32 -1.52
N ASP A 78 -11.63 1.49 -1.36
CA ASP A 78 -11.72 0.03 -1.48
C ASP A 78 -11.29 -0.65 -0.16
N ALA A 79 -12.18 -1.48 0.40
CA ALA A 79 -11.95 -2.16 1.66
C ALA A 79 -10.89 -3.28 1.56
N GLU A 80 -10.83 -3.99 0.43
CA GLU A 80 -9.87 -5.07 0.22
C GLU A 80 -8.45 -4.52 0.10
N ILE A 81 -8.29 -3.37 -0.58
CA ILE A 81 -7.04 -2.62 -0.61
C ILE A 81 -6.68 -2.18 0.82
N ALA A 82 -7.61 -1.57 1.56
CA ALA A 82 -7.34 -1.12 2.92
C ALA A 82 -6.85 -2.26 3.83
N ASP A 83 -7.48 -3.43 3.75
CA ASP A 83 -7.09 -4.63 4.50
C ASP A 83 -5.72 -5.17 4.09
N ALA A 84 -5.40 -5.17 2.79
CA ALA A 84 -4.08 -5.54 2.29
C ALA A 84 -2.98 -4.63 2.89
N TRP A 85 -3.22 -3.32 2.93
CA TRP A 85 -2.30 -2.36 3.56
C TRP A 85 -2.13 -2.59 5.06
N ILE A 86 -3.19 -3.00 5.77
CA ILE A 86 -3.11 -3.37 7.19
C ILE A 86 -2.23 -4.62 7.37
N ARG A 87 -2.45 -5.66 6.55
CA ARG A 87 -1.67 -6.91 6.59
C ARG A 87 -0.19 -6.67 6.28
N LEU A 88 0.11 -5.93 5.20
CA LEU A 88 1.46 -5.52 4.82
C LEU A 88 2.18 -4.79 5.95
N ARG A 89 1.51 -3.87 6.64
CA ARG A 89 2.10 -3.12 7.77
C ARG A 89 2.37 -4.01 8.98
N SER A 90 1.53 -5.03 9.20
CA SER A 90 1.53 -5.84 10.42
C SER A 90 2.37 -7.11 10.32
N ALA A 91 3.19 -7.24 9.27
CA ALA A 91 3.98 -8.43 8.94
C ALA A 91 3.12 -9.71 8.82
N ASN A 92 1.87 -9.54 8.38
CA ASN A 92 0.89 -10.62 8.17
C ASN A 92 0.35 -10.59 6.74
N SER A 93 1.19 -10.19 5.78
CA SER A 93 0.82 -10.18 4.37
C SER A 93 0.63 -11.59 3.83
N ILE A 94 -0.31 -11.70 2.90
CA ILE A 94 -0.49 -12.88 2.05
C ILE A 94 0.18 -12.64 0.69
N PRO A 95 0.48 -13.69 -0.10
CA PRO A 95 1.11 -13.53 -1.41
C PRO A 95 0.40 -12.52 -2.33
N GLU A 96 -0.92 -12.45 -2.23
CA GLU A 96 -1.75 -11.54 -3.00
C GLU A 96 -1.52 -10.08 -2.64
N ASP A 97 -1.17 -9.76 -1.39
CA ASP A 97 -0.84 -8.38 -1.01
C ASP A 97 0.44 -7.91 -1.70
N HIS A 98 1.37 -8.82 -2.04
CA HIS A 98 2.55 -8.47 -2.83
C HIS A 98 2.20 -8.27 -4.31
N VAL A 99 1.23 -9.04 -4.83
CA VAL A 99 0.69 -8.83 -6.19
C VAL A 99 0.01 -7.46 -6.29
N LEU A 100 -0.68 -7.00 -5.26
CA LEU A 100 -1.21 -5.62 -5.20
C LEU A 100 -0.08 -4.61 -5.38
N LEU A 101 1.02 -4.73 -4.61
CA LEU A 101 2.13 -3.79 -4.71
C LEU A 101 2.77 -3.76 -6.11
N GLU A 102 2.93 -4.92 -6.75
CA GLU A 102 3.42 -4.98 -8.14
C GLU A 102 2.43 -4.39 -9.13
N HIS A 103 1.12 -4.65 -8.95
CA HIS A 103 0.06 -4.11 -9.77
C HIS A 103 0.08 -2.57 -9.75
N GLU A 104 0.01 -1.99 -8.56
CA GLU A 104 -0.01 -0.53 -8.39
C GLU A 104 1.29 0.13 -8.88
N LEU A 105 2.43 -0.56 -8.72
CA LEU A 105 3.70 -0.06 -9.23
C LEU A 105 3.76 -0.11 -10.76
N ALA A 106 3.24 -1.17 -11.38
CA ALA A 106 3.15 -1.30 -12.83
C ALA A 106 2.23 -0.22 -13.43
N GLU A 107 1.06 0.00 -12.82
CA GLU A 107 0.11 1.03 -13.22
C GLU A 107 0.75 2.44 -13.12
N LEU A 108 1.34 2.76 -11.98
CA LEU A 108 2.01 4.04 -11.76
C LEU A 108 3.15 4.28 -12.75
N ASN A 109 3.95 3.26 -13.04
CA ASN A 109 5.04 3.36 -14.01
C ASN A 109 4.51 3.55 -15.44
N TYR A 110 3.40 2.89 -15.80
CA TYR A 110 2.75 3.09 -17.08
C TYR A 110 2.29 4.54 -17.24
N LEU A 111 1.58 5.10 -16.26
CA LEU A 111 1.12 6.49 -16.29
C LEU A 111 2.27 7.50 -16.41
N ARG A 112 3.40 7.25 -15.72
CA ARG A 112 4.61 8.09 -15.84
C ARG A 112 5.22 8.07 -17.23
N ASN A 113 5.19 6.91 -17.89
CA ASN A 113 5.79 6.71 -19.20
C ASN A 113 4.85 7.09 -20.36
N HIS A 114 3.55 7.23 -20.09
CA HIS A 114 2.53 7.58 -21.09
C HIS A 114 1.69 8.77 -20.63
N PRO A 115 2.25 10.01 -20.67
CA PRO A 115 1.51 11.20 -20.29
C PRO A 115 0.23 11.34 -21.12
N GLY A 116 -0.91 11.50 -20.43
CA GLY A 116 -2.23 11.62 -21.06
C GLY A 116 -3.02 10.31 -21.14
N SER A 117 -2.41 9.17 -20.80
CA SER A 117 -3.15 7.92 -20.65
C SER A 117 -4.14 7.97 -19.49
N THR A 118 -5.23 7.21 -19.63
CA THR A 118 -6.22 7.06 -18.57
C THR A 118 -5.76 6.03 -17.53
N TYR A 119 -6.35 6.12 -16.33
CA TYR A 119 -6.24 5.07 -15.33
C TYR A 119 -6.60 3.70 -15.91
N GLN A 120 -7.71 3.60 -16.66
CA GLN A 120 -8.16 2.33 -17.22
C GLN A 120 -7.14 1.68 -18.16
N GLU A 121 -6.44 2.49 -18.97
CA GLU A 121 -5.36 1.97 -19.83
C GLU A 121 -4.21 1.39 -18.99
N ALA A 122 -3.80 2.11 -17.96
CA ALA A 122 -2.72 1.69 -17.06
C ALA A 122 -3.10 0.43 -16.27
N HIS A 123 -4.33 0.39 -15.74
CA HIS A 123 -4.90 -0.74 -15.01
C HIS A 123 -4.98 -2.00 -15.89
N ARG A 124 -5.41 -1.84 -17.15
CA ARG A 124 -5.44 -2.93 -18.13
C ARG A 124 -4.04 -3.52 -18.34
N VAL A 125 -3.02 -2.67 -18.51
CA VAL A 125 -1.62 -3.13 -18.68
C VAL A 125 -1.09 -3.80 -17.42
N ALA A 126 -1.36 -3.24 -16.23
CA ALA A 126 -0.99 -3.87 -14.97
C ALA A 126 -1.62 -5.26 -14.81
N ASN A 127 -2.88 -5.43 -15.22
CA ASN A 127 -3.58 -6.72 -15.22
C ASN A 127 -3.01 -7.77 -16.19
N GLU A 128 -2.23 -7.39 -17.20
CA GLU A 128 -1.59 -8.36 -18.10
C GLU A 128 -0.54 -9.22 -17.37
N THR A 129 0.08 -8.66 -16.32
CA THR A 129 1.15 -9.35 -15.56
C THR A 129 0.76 -9.58 -14.09
N TYR A 130 0.16 -8.58 -13.44
CA TYR A 130 -0.15 -8.58 -12.01
C TYR A 130 -1.66 -8.40 -11.78
N ASN A 131 -2.48 -9.34 -12.26
CA ASN A 131 -3.94 -9.25 -12.08
C ASN A 131 -4.36 -9.53 -10.63
N TRP A 132 -4.20 -8.56 -9.75
CA TRP A 132 -4.49 -8.69 -8.32
C TRP A 132 -5.95 -9.05 -8.03
N GLN A 133 -6.89 -8.43 -8.75
CA GLN A 133 -8.33 -8.61 -8.52
C GLN A 133 -8.79 -10.07 -8.70
N THR A 134 -8.14 -10.83 -9.58
CA THR A 134 -8.42 -12.28 -9.75
C THR A 134 -7.78 -13.17 -8.68
N LYS A 135 -6.90 -12.59 -7.86
CA LYS A 135 -6.12 -13.29 -6.84
C LYS A 135 -6.64 -13.02 -5.44
N VAL A 136 -7.17 -11.82 -5.16
CA VAL A 136 -7.69 -11.44 -3.85
C VAL A 136 -8.55 -12.58 -3.32
N PRO A 137 -8.16 -13.23 -2.21
CA PRO A 137 -9.04 -14.17 -1.56
C PRO A 137 -10.24 -13.34 -1.14
N LEU A 138 -11.41 -13.66 -1.68
CA LEU A 138 -12.69 -13.18 -1.17
C LEU A 138 -12.75 -13.63 0.29
N MET A 139 -12.17 -12.88 1.22
CA MET A 139 -12.26 -13.19 2.63
C MET A 139 -13.73 -13.09 2.97
N LYS A 140 -14.37 -14.27 3.08
CA LYS A 140 -15.57 -14.51 3.87
C LYS A 140 -16.53 -13.32 3.84
N ARG A 141 -17.18 -13.09 2.69
CA ARG A 141 -18.50 -12.49 2.68
C ARG A 141 -19.42 -13.48 3.39
N GLU A 142 -19.33 -13.50 4.71
CA GLU A 142 -20.27 -14.14 5.61
C GLU A 142 -20.54 -15.63 5.32
N ASP A 143 -19.80 -16.52 6.00
CA ASP A 143 -20.35 -17.83 6.38
C ASP A 143 -21.46 -17.63 7.45
N PHE A 144 -22.43 -16.73 7.23
CA PHE A 144 -23.67 -16.66 8.02
C PHE A 144 -24.65 -17.77 7.65
N GLU A 145 -24.29 -18.65 6.71
CA GLU A 145 -25.01 -19.92 6.47
C GLU A 145 -24.54 -21.07 7.38
N GLY A 146 -23.92 -20.76 8.52
CA GLY A 146 -23.66 -21.71 9.60
C GLY A 146 -24.77 -21.71 10.66
N GLU A 147 -25.82 -22.49 10.40
CA GLU A 147 -26.78 -23.08 11.35
C GLU A 147 -27.43 -22.17 12.42
N TRP A 148 -28.67 -21.73 12.15
CA TRP A 148 -29.73 -21.62 13.16
C TRP A 148 -30.75 -22.73 12.96
#